data_AF-A0A5B0DJ48-F1
#
_entry.id   AF-A0A5B0DJ48-F1
#
_cell.length_a   1.000
_cell.length_b   1.000
_cell.length_c   1.000
_cell.angle_alpha   90.00
_cell.angle_beta   90.00
_cell.angle_gamma   90.00
#
_symmetry.space_group_name_H-M   'P 1'
#
loop_
_entity.id
_entity.type
_entity.pdbx_description
1 polymer ?
#
loop_
_entity_poly.entity_id
_entity_poly.type
_entity_poly.pdbx_seq_one_letter_code
_entity_poly.pdbx_strand_id
1 'polypeptide(L)'
;MKEIIIIGIVLIIAGWLGERVLKRKLNITKKTNTMDDRAKKIQFFALGILMMGCIIGSVTLVTENESFNMFYIMVPYFIVVSMVRGFMDWKFNQPSKQWILQIYAVFLYCILMIAIFWIDLLK
;
A
#
# COMPACT_ATOMS: atom_id res chain seq x y z
N MET A 1 8.15 -17.15 10.88
CA MET A 1 7.69 -17.20 9.46
C MET A 1 6.24 -17.67 9.38
N LYS A 2 5.87 -18.75 10.09
CA LYS A 2 4.47 -19.19 10.17
C LYS A 2 3.54 -18.09 10.74
N GLU A 3 3.95 -17.32 11.75
CA GLU A 3 3.09 -16.25 12.28
C GLU A 3 2.85 -15.13 11.25
N ILE A 4 3.88 -14.73 10.52
CA ILE A 4 3.79 -13.68 9.49
C ILE A 4 2.77 -14.08 8.40
N ILE A 5 2.78 -15.34 7.99
CA ILE A 5 1.83 -15.86 6.98
C ILE A 5 0.40 -15.82 7.51
N ILE A 6 0.17 -16.24 8.76
CA ILE A 6 -1.16 -16.24 9.38
C ILE A 6 -1.69 -14.81 9.49
N ILE A 7 -0.88 -13.87 9.98
CA ILE A 7 -1.25 -12.46 10.10
C ILE A 7 -1.53 -11.86 8.72
N GLY A 8 -0.71 -12.20 7.72
CA GLY A 8 -0.93 -11.79 6.33
C GLY A 8 -2.29 -12.24 5.80
N ILE A 9 -2.67 -13.50 6.01
CA ILE A 9 -3.98 -14.03 5.58
C ILE A 9 -5.13 -13.30 6.28
N VAL A 10 -5.03 -13.10 7.60
CA VAL A 10 -6.04 -12.38 8.38
C VAL A 10 -6.22 -10.95 7.87
N LEU A 11 -5.12 -10.25 7.61
CA LEU A 11 -5.15 -8.88 7.09
C LEU A 11 -5.72 -8.80 5.66
N ILE A 12 -5.46 -9.80 4.81
CA ILE A 12 -6.07 -9.86 3.46
C ILE A 12 -7.59 -9.99 3.58
N ILE A 13 -8.07 -10.88 4.45
CA ILE A 13 -9.51 -11.08 4.67
C ILE A 13 -10.15 -9.82 5.25
N ALA A 14 -9.52 -9.22 6.27
CA ALA A 14 -9.97 -7.96 6.87
C ALA A 14 -9.98 -6.82 5.85
N GLY A 15 -8.94 -6.74 5.01
CA GLY A 15 -8.86 -5.77 3.92
C GLY A 15 -10.01 -5.90 2.94
N TRP A 16 -10.28 -7.12 2.48
CA TRP A 16 -11.35 -7.39 1.54
C TRP A 16 -12.75 -7.10 2.12
N LEU A 17 -13.00 -7.52 3.37
CA LEU A 17 -14.26 -7.24 4.06
C LEU A 17 -14.44 -5.74 4.29
N GLY A 18 -13.41 -5.06 4.82
CA GLY A 18 -13.46 -3.63 5.09
C GLY A 18 -13.67 -2.82 3.82
N GLU A 19 -12.99 -3.15 2.73
CA GLU A 19 -13.18 -2.48 1.43
C GLU A 19 -14.63 -2.63 0.94
N ARG A 20 -15.22 -3.83 1.05
CA ARG A 20 -16.62 -4.06 0.69
C ARG A 20 -17.58 -3.22 1.55
N VAL A 21 -17.35 -3.17 2.85
CA VAL A 21 -18.17 -2.39 3.79
C VAL A 21 -18.06 -0.90 3.50
N LEU A 22 -16.84 -0.39 3.30
CA LEU A 22 -16.57 1.01 2.95
C LEU A 22 -17.22 1.42 1.63
N LYS A 23 -17.10 0.58 0.59
CA LYS A 23 -17.75 0.84 -0.71
C LYS A 23 -19.27 0.95 -0.59
N ARG A 24 -19.89 0.03 0.17
CA ARG A 24 -21.35 0.05 0.43
C ARG A 24 -21.75 1.28 1.25
N LYS A 25 -21.02 1.59 2.32
CA LYS A 25 -21.35 2.69 3.23
C LYS A 25 -21.20 4.07 2.59
N LEU A 26 -20.22 4.23 1.70
CA LEU A 26 -19.88 5.52 1.11
C LEU A 26 -20.51 5.75 -0.27
N ASN A 27 -21.31 4.79 -0.76
CA ASN A 27 -21.88 4.77 -2.11
C ASN A 27 -20.81 5.06 -3.18
N ILE A 28 -19.64 4.41 -3.05
CA ILE A 28 -18.56 4.55 -4.04
C ILE A 28 -19.00 3.81 -5.30
N THR A 29 -19.58 4.55 -6.25
CA THR A 29 -19.90 4.03 -7.57
C THR A 29 -18.63 3.76 -8.38
N LYS A 30 -18.77 2.87 -9.37
CA LYS A 30 -17.68 2.35 -10.21
C LYS A 30 -16.73 3.47 -10.64
N LYS A 31 -15.41 3.21 -10.60
CA LYS A 31 -14.29 4.12 -10.88
C LYS A 31 -14.54 5.05 -12.08
N THR A 32 -15.27 6.13 -11.89
CA THR A 32 -15.34 7.25 -12.82
C THR A 32 -14.03 7.98 -12.63
N ASN A 33 -13.04 7.62 -13.44
CA ASN A 33 -11.72 8.24 -13.38
C ASN A 33 -11.81 9.60 -14.07
N THR A 34 -12.34 10.61 -13.37
CA THR A 34 -12.43 11.99 -13.87
C THR A 34 -11.08 12.72 -13.83
N MET A 35 -10.00 12.01 -13.48
CA MET A 35 -8.66 12.56 -13.43
C MET A 35 -8.20 13.01 -14.81
N ASP A 36 -7.66 14.22 -14.88
CA ASP A 36 -7.00 14.77 -16.07
C ASP A 36 -5.83 13.86 -16.48
N ASP A 37 -5.62 13.68 -17.77
CA ASP A 37 -4.59 12.82 -18.35
C ASP A 37 -3.18 13.29 -17.98
N ARG A 38 -2.97 14.60 -17.76
CA ARG A 38 -1.71 15.12 -17.22
C ARG A 38 -1.45 14.59 -15.80
N ALA A 39 -2.46 14.62 -14.94
CA ALA A 39 -2.35 14.13 -13.56
C ALA A 39 -2.10 12.61 -13.54
N LYS A 40 -2.72 11.84 -14.47
CA LYS A 40 -2.46 10.40 -14.59
C LYS A 40 -1.02 10.10 -14.99
N LYS A 41 -0.46 10.87 -15.95
CA LYS A 41 0.95 10.71 -16.36
C LYS A 41 1.91 11.01 -15.20
N ILE A 42 1.64 12.07 -14.43
CA ILE A 42 2.45 12.40 -13.24
C ILE A 42 2.40 11.27 -12.22
N GLN A 43 1.20 10.76 -11.89
CA GLN A 43 1.06 9.64 -10.97
C GLN A 43 1.79 8.39 -11.46
N PHE A 44 1.68 8.07 -12.75
CA PHE A 44 2.36 6.92 -13.34
C PHE A 44 3.89 7.07 -13.23
N PHE A 45 4.41 8.26 -13.54
CA PHE A 45 5.84 8.54 -13.45
C PHE A 45 6.35 8.47 -12.00
N ALA A 46 5.62 9.06 -11.05
CA ALA A 46 5.94 8.99 -9.63
C ALA A 46 5.97 7.55 -9.11
N LEU A 47 4.98 6.74 -9.48
CA LEU A 47 4.93 5.31 -9.12
C LEU A 47 6.06 4.52 -9.79
N GLY A 48 6.43 4.86 -11.03
CA GLY A 48 7.55 4.26 -11.73
C GLY A 48 8.90 4.53 -11.05
N ILE A 49 9.15 5.78 -10.63
CA ILE A 49 10.34 6.14 -9.85
C ILE A 49 10.38 5.38 -8.53
N LEU A 50 9.26 5.34 -7.80
CA LEU A 50 9.16 4.60 -6.54
C LEU A 50 9.44 3.11 -6.74
N MET A 51 8.94 2.51 -7.82
CA MET A 51 9.21 1.11 -8.13
C MET A 51 10.70 0.87 -8.41
N MET A 52 11.33 1.72 -9.23
CA MET A 52 12.77 1.62 -9.50
C MET A 52 13.61 1.77 -8.22
N GLY A 53 13.30 2.75 -7.38
CA GLY A 53 13.97 2.93 -6.09
C GLY A 53 13.82 1.72 -5.18
N CYS A 54 12.63 1.11 -5.14
CA CYS A 54 12.37 -0.10 -4.38
C CYS A 54 13.19 -1.30 -4.89
N ILE A 55 13.29 -1.47 -6.22
CA ILE A 55 14.09 -2.56 -6.83
C ILE A 55 15.56 -2.36 -6.50
N ILE A 56 16.11 -1.17 -6.75
CA ILE A 56 17.52 -0.87 -6.47
C ILE A 56 17.83 -1.08 -5.00
N GLY A 57 17.02 -0.51 -4.10
CA GLY A 57 17.18 -0.66 -2.66
C GLY A 57 17.07 -2.12 -2.19
N SER A 58 16.18 -2.91 -2.80
CA SER A 58 16.07 -4.34 -2.49
C SER A 58 17.30 -5.12 -2.91
N VAL A 59 17.85 -4.84 -4.08
CA VAL A 59 19.08 -5.51 -4.56
C VAL A 59 20.25 -5.15 -3.66
N THR A 60 20.46 -3.87 -3.35
CA THR A 60 21.59 -3.42 -2.51
C THR A 60 21.54 -4.01 -1.10
N LEU A 61 20.37 -3.99 -0.46
CA LEU A 61 20.23 -4.48 0.92
C LEU A 61 20.33 -6.00 1.03
N VAL A 62 19.85 -6.73 0.03
CA VAL A 62 20.01 -8.20 -0.01
C VAL A 62 21.46 -8.60 -0.29
N THR A 63 22.19 -7.83 -1.11
CA THR A 63 23.62 -8.11 -1.35
C THR A 63 24.51 -7.79 -0.16
N GLU A 64 24.14 -6.79 0.65
CA GLU A 64 24.92 -6.39 1.83
C GLU A 64 24.58 -7.18 3.09
N ASN A 65 23.35 -7.70 3.21
CA ASN A 65 22.89 -8.46 4.37
C ASN A 65 22.12 -9.72 3.95
N GLU A 66 22.75 -10.89 4.08
CA GLU A 66 22.14 -12.19 3.75
C GLU A 66 20.89 -12.52 4.59
N SER A 67 20.79 -11.95 5.79
CA SER A 67 19.65 -12.15 6.71
C SER A 67 18.59 -11.04 6.62
N PHE A 68 18.69 -10.13 5.64
CA PHE A 68 17.75 -9.02 5.53
C PHE A 68 16.34 -9.49 5.17
N ASN A 69 15.37 -9.10 5.99
CA ASN A 69 13.97 -9.42 5.75
C ASN A 69 13.36 -8.46 4.71
N MET A 70 13.13 -8.95 3.48
CA MET A 70 12.60 -8.17 2.36
C MET A 70 11.25 -7.47 2.66
N PHE A 71 10.48 -7.96 3.64
CA PHE A 71 9.23 -7.31 4.04
C PHE A 71 9.44 -5.88 4.55
N TYR A 72 10.62 -5.55 5.10
CA TYR A 72 10.97 -4.18 5.51
C TYR A 72 11.15 -3.20 4.34
N ILE A 73 11.25 -3.69 3.11
CA ILE A 73 11.28 -2.85 1.91
C ILE A 73 9.92 -2.85 1.23
N MET A 74 9.32 -4.03 1.08
CA MET A 74 8.04 -4.18 0.37
C MET A 74 6.89 -3.46 1.08
N VAL A 75 6.77 -3.57 2.41
CA VAL A 75 5.63 -2.97 3.13
C VAL A 75 5.68 -1.45 3.10
N PRO A 76 6.82 -0.78 3.38
CA PRO A 76 6.93 0.67 3.20
C PRO A 76 6.66 1.13 1.76
N TYR A 77 7.09 0.36 0.77
CA TYR A 77 6.77 0.64 -0.63
C TYR A 77 5.24 0.70 -0.85
N PHE A 78 4.49 -0.29 -0.37
CA PHE A 78 3.03 -0.28 -0.49
C PHE A 78 2.37 0.88 0.26
N ILE A 79 2.90 1.26 1.44
CA ILE A 79 2.44 2.44 2.19
C ILE A 79 2.60 3.70 1.33
N VAL A 80 3.79 3.96 0.81
CA VAL A 80 4.08 5.16 0.01
C VAL A 80 3.26 5.17 -1.28
N VAL A 81 3.15 4.04 -1.96
CA VAL A 81 2.32 3.91 -3.17
C VAL A 81 0.86 4.23 -2.89
N SER A 82 0.28 3.67 -1.82
CA SER A 82 -1.11 3.95 -1.45
C SER A 82 -1.30 5.39 -0.99
N MET A 83 -0.33 6.00 -0.31
CA MET A 83 -0.37 7.43 0.01
C MET A 83 -0.37 8.31 -1.24
N VAL A 84 0.53 8.04 -2.21
CA VAL A 84 0.58 8.80 -3.47
C VAL A 84 -0.73 8.65 -4.25
N ARG A 85 -1.25 7.41 -4.37
CA ARG A 85 -2.54 7.15 -5.03
C ARG A 85 -3.68 7.88 -4.31
N GLY A 86 -3.73 7.77 -2.98
CA GLY A 86 -4.74 8.42 -2.16
C GLY A 86 -4.71 9.93 -2.27
N PHE A 87 -3.51 10.53 -2.30
CA PHE A 87 -3.33 11.98 -2.49
C PHE A 87 -3.79 12.43 -3.88
N MET A 88 -3.42 11.70 -4.94
CA MET A 88 -3.85 12.01 -6.31
C MET A 88 -5.38 11.86 -6.47
N ASP A 89 -5.95 10.78 -5.92
CA ASP A 89 -7.40 10.56 -5.92
C ASP A 89 -8.12 11.64 -5.11
N TRP A 90 -7.56 12.08 -3.98
CA TRP A 90 -8.15 13.16 -3.18
C TRP A 90 -8.13 14.49 -3.92
N LYS A 91 -7.01 14.83 -4.57
CA LYS A 91 -6.82 16.12 -5.25
C LYS A 91 -7.54 16.23 -6.59
N PHE A 92 -7.57 15.15 -7.37
CA PHE A 92 -8.06 15.18 -8.76
C PHE A 92 -9.32 14.34 -9.01
N ASN A 93 -9.71 13.48 -8.07
CA ASN A 93 -10.91 12.65 -8.17
C ASN A 93 -11.67 12.52 -6.83
N GLN A 94 -11.74 13.63 -6.10
CA GLN A 94 -12.40 13.73 -4.80
C GLN A 94 -13.82 13.13 -4.75
N PRO A 95 -14.71 13.36 -5.74
CA PRO A 95 -16.09 12.86 -5.67
C PRO A 95 -16.17 11.33 -5.72
N SER A 96 -15.18 10.65 -6.30
CA SER A 96 -15.13 9.18 -6.31
C SER A 96 -14.86 8.58 -4.91
N LYS A 97 -14.36 9.39 -3.96
CA LYS A 97 -13.99 8.97 -2.59
C LYS A 97 -13.01 7.77 -2.54
N GLN A 98 -12.33 7.45 -3.64
CA GLN A 98 -11.38 6.33 -3.69
C GLN A 98 -10.17 6.55 -2.77
N TRP A 99 -9.84 7.80 -2.48
CA TRP A 99 -8.82 8.16 -1.50
C TRP A 99 -9.09 7.57 -0.11
N ILE A 100 -10.35 7.36 0.29
CA ILE A 100 -10.70 6.73 1.58
C ILE A 100 -10.29 5.26 1.59
N LEU A 101 -10.44 4.55 0.46
CA LEU A 101 -9.99 3.17 0.34
C LEU A 101 -8.46 3.07 0.36
N GLN A 102 -7.77 4.06 -0.22
CA GLN A 102 -6.31 4.12 -0.15
C GLN A 102 -5.82 4.38 1.28
N ILE A 103 -6.48 5.26 2.04
CA ILE A 103 -6.17 5.49 3.47
C ILE A 103 -6.40 4.21 4.28
N TYR A 104 -7.50 3.50 4.01
CA TYR A 104 -7.76 2.22 4.66
C TYR A 104 -6.66 1.18 4.35
N ALA A 105 -6.18 1.11 3.11
CA ALA A 105 -5.06 0.26 2.75
C ALA A 105 -3.77 0.65 3.48
N VAL A 106 -3.44 1.94 3.56
CA VAL A 106 -2.30 2.45 4.34
C VAL A 106 -2.39 1.99 5.79
N PHE A 107 -3.57 2.10 6.40
CA PHE A 107 -3.78 1.66 7.78
C PHE A 107 -3.47 0.16 7.97
N LEU A 108 -3.92 -0.70 7.06
CA LEU A 108 -3.61 -2.13 7.10
C LEU A 108 -2.13 -2.42 6.90
N TYR A 109 -1.45 -1.69 6.01
CA TYR A 109 -0.02 -1.84 5.80
C TYR A 109 0.81 -1.39 7.01
N CYS A 110 0.37 -0.34 7.71
CA CYS A 110 1.00 0.06 8.98
C CYS A 110 0.86 -1.03 10.05
N ILE A 111 -0.33 -1.65 10.17
CA ILE A 111 -0.53 -2.79 11.08
C ILE A 111 0.40 -3.94 10.71
N LEU A 112 0.51 -4.27 9.42
CA LEU A 112 1.41 -5.31 8.94
C LEU A 112 2.87 -4.99 9.28
N MET A 113 3.30 -3.74 9.07
CA MET A 113 4.67 -3.30 9.37
C MET A 113 5.00 -3.43 10.86
N ILE A 114 4.07 -2.99 11.72
CA ILE A 114 4.20 -3.13 13.17
C ILE A 114 4.28 -4.60 13.55
N ALA A 115 3.42 -5.46 13.00
CA ALA A 115 3.42 -6.88 13.29
C ALA A 115 4.74 -7.56 12.88
N ILE A 116 5.29 -7.23 11.71
CA ILE A 116 6.59 -7.75 11.25
C ILE A 116 7.69 -7.33 12.23
N PHE A 117 7.73 -6.05 12.60
CA PHE A 117 8.70 -5.52 13.54
C PHE A 117 8.65 -6.22 14.91
N TRP A 118 7.44 -6.43 15.45
CA TRP A 118 7.27 -7.16 16.71
C TRP A 118 7.71 -8.61 16.63
N ILE A 119 7.43 -9.31 15.53
CA ILE A 119 7.82 -10.71 15.36
C ILE A 119 9.34 -10.86 15.26
N ASP A 120 10.01 -9.95 14.54
CA ASP A 120 11.46 -10.00 14.43
C ASP A 120 12.14 -9.57 15.75
N LEU A 121 11.52 -8.71 16.56
CA LEU A 121 12.00 -8.38 17.91
C LEU A 121 11.90 -9.55 18.90
N LEU A 122 10.91 -10.43 18.72
CA LEU A 122 10.65 -11.59 19.59
C LEU A 122 11.50 -12.82 19.26
N LYS A 123 12.25 -12.79 18.15
CA LYS A 123 13.17 -13.86 17.73
C LYS A 123 14.59 -13.60 18.19
#